data_AF-A0A7J4WXH7-F1
#
_entry.id   AF-A0A7J4WXH7-F1
#
_cell.length_a   1.000
_cell.length_b   1.000
_cell.length_c   1.000
_cell.angle_alpha   90.00
_cell.angle_beta   90.00
_cell.angle_gamma   90.00
#
_symmetry.space_group_name_H-M   'P 1'
#
loop_
_entity.id
_entity.type
_entity.pdbx_description
1 polymer ?
#
loop_
_entity_poly.entity_id
_entity_poly.type
_entity_poly.pdbx_seq_one_letter_code
_entity_poly.pdbx_strand_id
1 'polypeptide(L)' 'MTCTCIEAVNEKLETRNTRLSQAMMFGECDHPGLMLETCQIETGRGKPKAVSMFLTFCPFCGVKYAADEVAA' A
#
# COMPACT_ATOMS: atom_id res chain seq x y z
N MET A 1 12.80 10.89 3.94
CA MET A 1 11.72 11.80 3.47
C MET A 1 10.84 11.05 2.49
N THR A 2 9.71 10.56 2.99
CA THR A 2 8.69 9.85 2.22
C THR A 2 7.94 10.84 1.31
N CYS A 3 7.56 10.42 0.10
CA CYS A 3 6.85 11.28 -0.87
C CYS A 3 5.39 11.54 -0.46
N THR A 4 4.77 12.62 -0.95
CA THR A 4 3.36 12.99 -0.66
C THR A 4 2.34 12.50 -1.70
N CYS A 5 2.68 11.44 -2.45
CA CYS A 5 1.85 10.99 -3.57
C CYS A 5 0.51 10.40 -3.13
N ILE A 6 0.44 9.79 -1.94
CA ILE A 6 -0.80 9.19 -1.43
C ILE A 6 -1.81 10.28 -1.12
N GLU A 7 -1.37 11.35 -0.44
CA GLU A 7 -2.18 12.52 -0.11
C GLU A 7 -2.66 13.20 -1.39
N ALA A 8 -1.75 13.46 -2.33
CA ALA A 8 -2.08 14.12 -3.59
C ALA A 8 -3.07 13.33 -4.46
N VAL A 9 -3.05 11.99 -4.40
CA VAL A 9 -4.02 11.16 -5.10
C VAL A 9 -5.36 11.16 -4.35
N ASN A 10 -5.35 11.03 -3.01
CA ASN A 10 -6.58 11.06 -2.21
C ASN A 10 -7.33 12.39 -2.32
N GLU A 11 -6.63 13.53 -2.36
CA GLU A 11 -7.25 14.85 -2.59
C GLU A 11 -8.03 14.89 -3.92
N LYS A 12 -7.47 14.30 -4.99
CA LYS A 12 -8.16 14.20 -6.28
C LYS A 12 -9.38 13.27 -6.23
N LEU A 13 -9.29 12.19 -5.45
CA LEU A 13 -10.35 11.19 -5.30
C LEU A 13 -11.50 11.64 -4.39
N GLU A 14 -11.28 12.65 -3.54
CA GLU A 14 -12.29 13.21 -2.64
C GLU A 14 -13.53 13.70 -3.40
N THR A 15 -13.32 14.34 -4.56
CA THR A 15 -14.41 14.77 -5.46
C THR A 15 -15.32 13.62 -5.93
N ARG A 16 -14.87 12.37 -5.79
CA ARG A 16 -15.61 11.15 -6.16
C ARG A 16 -15.99 10.30 -4.96
N ASN A 17 -15.84 10.80 -3.73
CA ASN A 17 -16.07 10.04 -2.48
C ASN A 17 -15.31 8.70 -2.48
N THR A 18 -14.07 8.71 -2.95
CA THR A 18 -13.20 7.53 -2.99
C THR A 18 -11.83 7.85 -2.39
N ARG A 19 -11.09 6.81 -2.00
CA ARG A 19 -9.70 6.93 -1.52
C ARG A 19 -8.92 5.68 -1.88
N LEU A 20 -7.60 5.79 -1.88
CA LEU A 20 -6.71 4.63 -1.99
C LEU A 20 -6.93 3.68 -0.80
N SER A 21 -7.00 2.38 -1.08
CA SER A 21 -7.05 1.36 -0.03
C SER A 21 -5.69 1.26 0.66
N GLN A 22 -5.69 1.41 1.97
CA GLN A 22 -4.52 1.24 2.82
C GLN A 22 -4.82 0.10 3.80
N ALA A 23 -3.85 -0.77 4.04
CA ALA A 23 -4.04 -1.83 5.02
C ALA A 23 -4.15 -1.22 6.42
N MET A 24 -5.18 -1.63 7.17
CA MET A 24 -5.23 -1.39 8.60
C MET A 24 -4.31 -2.41 9.29
N MET A 25 -3.31 -1.92 10.02
CA MET A 25 -2.39 -2.77 10.76
C MET A 25 -2.69 -2.71 12.26
N PHE A 26 -2.80 -3.89 12.87
CA PHE A 26 -2.93 -4.05 14.31
C PHE A 26 -1.53 -4.28 14.91
N GLY A 27 -0.73 -3.22 14.99
CA GLY A 27 0.66 -3.23 15.47
C GLY A 27 1.43 -1.99 15.02
N GLU A 28 2.66 -1.80 15.52
CA GLU A 28 3.57 -0.82 14.94
C GLU A 28 3.90 -1.23 13.50
N CYS A 29 3.71 -0.30 12.57
CA CYS A 29 4.21 -0.47 11.23
C CYS A 29 5.09 0.71 10.87
N ASP A 30 6.30 0.37 10.47
CA ASP A 30 7.33 1.31 10.03
C ASP A 30 6.94 2.04 8.74
N HIS A 31 5.82 1.68 8.10
CA HIS A 31 5.33 2.43 6.95
C HIS A 31 3.81 2.31 6.71
N PRO A 32 3.08 3.41 6.44
CA PRO A 32 1.70 3.39 5.94
C PRO A 32 1.64 3.02 4.44
N GLY A 33 2.43 2.01 4.03
CA GLY A 33 2.56 1.63 2.62
C GLY A 33 1.21 1.17 2.05
N LEU A 34 0.95 1.54 0.79
CA LEU A 34 -0.17 0.96 0.05
C LEU A 34 -0.01 -0.55 -0.04
N MET A 35 -1.10 -1.27 0.14
CA MET A 35 -1.16 -2.70 -0.05
C MET A 35 -1.56 -3.00 -1.49
N LEU A 36 -0.74 -3.78 -2.18
CA LEU A 36 -1.12 -4.36 -3.46
C LEU A 36 -1.85 -5.68 -3.18
N GLU A 37 -3.14 -5.71 -3.52
CA GLU A 37 -3.96 -6.92 -3.45
C GLU A 37 -3.97 -7.61 -4.82
N THR A 38 -3.68 -8.92 -4.84
CA THR A 38 -3.84 -9.72 -6.06
C THR A 38 -5.21 -10.39 -6.08
N CYS A 39 -5.73 -10.64 -7.29
CA CYS A 39 -6.97 -11.39 -7.48
C CYS A 39 -6.65 -12.81 -7.94
N GLN A 40 -7.35 -13.81 -7.41
CA GLN A 40 -7.27 -15.16 -7.94
C GLN A 40 -7.99 -15.23 -9.29
N ILE A 41 -7.27 -15.60 -10.35
CA ILE A 41 -7.88 -15.87 -11.66
C ILE A 41 -8.53 -17.26 -11.67
N GLU A 42 -7.86 -18.26 -11.08
CA GLU A 42 -8.40 -19.61 -10.91
C GLU A 42 -8.78 -19.88 -9.45
N THR A 43 -10.02 -20.33 -9.23
CA THR A 43 -10.57 -20.64 -7.91
C THR A 43 -10.83 -22.14 -7.74
N GLY A 44 -10.60 -22.68 -6.54
CA GLY A 44 -10.90 -24.09 -6.24
C GLY A 44 -10.12 -24.64 -5.05
N ARG A 45 -10.44 -25.85 -4.61
CA ARG A 45 -9.71 -26.55 -3.54
C ARG A 45 -8.30 -26.89 -4.02
N GLY A 46 -7.29 -26.62 -3.19
CA GLY A 46 -5.88 -26.89 -3.50
C GLY A 46 -5.21 -25.88 -4.43
N LYS A 47 -5.93 -24.89 -4.95
CA LYS A 47 -5.33 -23.82 -5.77
C LYS A 47 -4.64 -22.77 -4.88
N PRO A 48 -3.47 -22.24 -5.31
CA PRO A 48 -2.77 -21.20 -4.56
C PRO A 48 -3.67 -20.00 -4.29
N LYS A 49 -3.68 -19.50 -3.05
CA LYS A 49 -4.46 -18.34 -2.64
C LYS A 49 -3.87 -17.05 -3.19
N ALA A 50 -4.74 -16.07 -3.45
CA ALA A 50 -4.28 -14.71 -3.73
C ALA A 50 -3.46 -14.20 -2.55
N VAL A 51 -2.45 -13.42 -2.87
CA VAL A 51 -1.56 -12.82 -1.89
C VAL A 51 -1.66 -11.31 -1.96
N SER A 52 -1.42 -10.66 -0.83
CA SER A 52 -1.26 -9.21 -0.78
C SER A 52 0.14 -8.90 -0.28
N MET A 53 0.68 -7.76 -0.72
CA MET A 53 2.02 -7.33 -0.31
C MET A 53 2.04 -5.83 -0.05
N PHE A 54 2.84 -5.42 0.94
CA PHE A 54 3.17 -4.02 1.13
C PHE A 54 4.19 -3.59 0.10
N LEU A 55 3.93 -2.46 -0.55
CA LEU A 55 4.88 -1.89 -1.49
C LEU A 55 6.08 -1.30 -0.73
N THR A 56 7.29 -1.53 -1.24
CA THR A 56 8.53 -0.92 -0.71
C THR A 56 8.90 0.37 -1.44
N PHE A 57 8.26 0.64 -2.58
CA PHE A 57 8.40 1.86 -3.37
C PHE A 57 7.02 2.45 -3.64
N CYS A 58 6.95 3.78 -3.71
CA CYS A 58 5.76 4.48 -4.13
C CYS A 58 5.39 4.10 -5.57
N PRO A 59 4.18 3.57 -5.83
CA PRO A 59 3.78 3.15 -7.17
C PRO A 59 3.56 4.34 -8.12
N PHE A 60 3.52 5.57 -7.60
CA PHE A 60 3.27 6.78 -8.39
C PHE A 60 4.54 7.49 -8.84
N CYS A 61 5.57 7.55 -7.99
CA CYS A 61 6.80 8.29 -8.26
C CYS A 61 8.08 7.45 -8.18
N GLY A 62 7.99 6.18 -7.76
CA GLY A 62 9.15 5.29 -7.66
C GLY A 62 10.08 5.57 -6.48
N VAL A 63 9.78 6.55 -5.62
CA VAL A 63 10.56 6.82 -4.40
C VAL A 63 10.43 5.65 -3.44
N LYS A 64 11.55 5.15 -2.92
CA LYS A 64 11.54 4.11 -1.88
C LYS A 64 10.86 4.66 -0.64
N TYR A 65 9.89 3.91 -0.13
CA TYR A 65 9.33 4.14 1.19
C TYR A 65 10.46 3.93 2.19
N ALA A 66 10.91 5.01 2.84
CA ALA A 66 12.00 4.94 3.78
C ALA A 66 11.55 4.07 4.97
N ALA A 67 12.27 2.99 5.24
CA ALA A 67 12.41 2.57 6.62
C ALA A 67 13.28 3.67 7.23
N ASP A 68 12.70 4.60 7.97
CA ASP A 68 13.56 5.43 8.80
C ASP A 68 14.27 4.46 9.74
N GLU A 69 15.59 4.37 9.57
CA GLU A 69 16.48 3.78 10.55
C GLU A 69 16.04 4.33 11.90
N VAL A 70 15.71 3.43 12.83
CA VAL A 70 15.59 3.79 14.23
C VAL A 70 16.96 4.32 14.63
N ALA A 71 17.09 5.63 14.61
CA ALA A 71 18.24 6.34 15.13
C ALA A 71 18.25 6.15 16.64
N ALA A 72 19.22 5.34 17.09
CA ALA A 72 19.75 5.19 18.45
C ALA A 72 18.81 4.67 19.55
#